data_AF-A0A133QBW5-F1
#
_entry.id   AF-A0A133QBW5-F1
#
_cell.length_a   1.000
_cell.length_b   1.000
_cell.length_c   1.000
_cell.angle_alpha   90.00
_cell.angle_beta   90.00
_cell.angle_gamma   90.00
#
_symmetry.space_group_name_H-M   'P 1'
#
loop_
_entity.id
_entity.type
_entity.pdbx_description
1 polymer ?
#
loop_
_entity_poly.entity_id
_entity_poly.type
_entity_poly.pdbx_seq_one_letter_code
_entity_poly.pdbx_strand_id
1 'polypeptide(L)'
;MATYKTIEKIPTWSLGYLINGDSTGLTDEEIALADQWSKDTKAEVISPHTDIEGNMQPYFTHVPAFGLPTEVEDCTLICRE
;
A
#
# COMPACT_ATOMS: atom_id res chain seq x y z
N MET A 1 -20.26 8.80 -8.62
CA MET A 1 -19.56 7.53 -8.34
C MET A 1 -19.37 7.48 -6.85
N ALA A 2 -19.79 6.40 -6.19
CA ALA A 2 -19.62 6.25 -4.76
C ALA A 2 -18.20 5.77 -4.47
N THR A 3 -17.59 6.35 -3.44
CA THR A 3 -16.29 5.97 -2.93
C THR A 3 -16.44 5.53 -1.48
N TYR A 4 -15.60 4.61 -1.05
CA TYR A 4 -15.53 4.17 0.34
C TYR A 4 -14.10 4.30 0.86
N LYS A 5 -13.97 4.37 2.18
CA LYS A 5 -12.70 4.47 2.88
C LYS A 5 -12.42 3.15 3.60
N THR A 6 -11.20 2.63 3.44
CA THR A 6 -10.70 1.44 4.16
C THR A 6 -9.29 1.71 4.72
N ILE A 7 -8.82 0.84 5.60
CA ILE A 7 -7.45 0.83 6.11
C ILE A 7 -6.82 -0.52 5.75
N GLU A 8 -5.70 -0.48 5.05
CA GLU A 8 -4.99 -1.67 4.60
C GLU A 8 -3.53 -1.67 5.07
N LYS A 9 -2.99 -2.87 5.28
CA LYS A 9 -1.61 -3.11 5.73
C LYS A 9 -0.68 -3.20 4.51
N ILE A 10 -0.16 -2.07 4.06
CA ILE A 10 0.57 -2.00 2.79
C ILE A 10 2.04 -2.34 3.01
N PRO A 11 2.62 -3.29 2.25
CA PRO A 11 4.05 -3.59 2.34
C PRO A 11 4.92 -2.35 2.12
N THR A 12 5.86 -2.09 3.02
CA THR A 12 6.69 -0.87 2.97
C THR A 12 7.54 -0.79 1.71
N TRP A 13 8.00 -1.94 1.20
CA TRP A 13 8.73 -2.03 -0.06
C TRP A 13 7.93 -1.52 -1.27
N SER A 14 6.60 -1.57 -1.22
CA SER A 14 5.72 -1.18 -2.34
C SER A 14 5.26 0.28 -2.30
N LEU A 15 5.41 0.98 -1.16
CA LEU A 15 4.80 2.30 -0.94
C LEU A 15 5.30 3.36 -1.93
N GLY A 16 6.62 3.37 -2.20
CA GLY A 16 7.21 4.31 -3.16
C GLY A 16 6.61 4.16 -4.56
N TYR A 17 6.36 2.91 -4.97
CA TYR A 17 5.73 2.60 -6.24
C TYR A 17 4.26 3.00 -6.27
N LEU A 18 3.48 2.58 -5.27
CA LEU A 18 2.04 2.83 -5.22
C LEU A 18 1.68 4.33 -5.12
N ILE A 19 2.51 5.13 -4.47
CA ILE A 19 2.26 6.56 -4.23
C ILE A 19 2.89 7.44 -5.30
N ASN A 20 4.15 7.16 -5.67
CA ASN A 20 4.96 8.02 -6.54
C ASN A 20 5.26 7.41 -7.92
N GLY A 21 4.86 6.16 -8.16
CA GLY A 21 5.24 5.42 -9.37
C GLY A 21 6.72 5.04 -9.44
N ASP A 22 7.45 5.13 -8.33
CA ASP A 22 8.88 4.79 -8.28
C ASP A 22 9.07 3.27 -8.15
N SER A 23 9.46 2.64 -9.25
CA SER A 23 9.74 1.20 -9.30
C SER A 23 11.19 0.84 -8.98
N THR A 24 12.01 1.80 -8.53
CA THR A 24 13.43 1.57 -8.25
C THR A 24 13.60 0.51 -7.16
N GLY A 25 14.38 -0.54 -7.46
CA GLY A 25 14.65 -1.62 -6.51
C GLY A 25 13.55 -2.69 -6.42
N LEU A 26 12.47 -2.56 -7.19
CA LEU A 26 11.44 -3.58 -7.33
C LEU A 26 11.72 -4.51 -8.50
N THR A 27 11.35 -5.77 -8.32
CA THR A 27 11.31 -6.77 -9.38
C THR A 27 10.01 -6.68 -10.18
N ASP A 28 9.99 -7.25 -11.39
CA ASP A 28 8.78 -7.31 -12.22
C ASP A 28 7.64 -8.07 -11.51
N GLU A 29 7.96 -9.09 -10.70
CA GLU A 29 6.98 -9.84 -9.90
C GLU A 29 6.35 -8.98 -8.80
N GLU A 30 7.16 -8.20 -8.08
CA GLU A 30 6.69 -7.27 -7.04
C GLU A 30 5.80 -6.17 -7.62
N ILE A 31 6.19 -5.62 -8.77
CA ILE A 31 5.39 -4.64 -9.51
C ILE A 31 4.05 -5.25 -9.92
N ALA A 32 4.05 -6.46 -10.49
CA ALA A 32 2.83 -7.14 -10.91
C ALA A 32 1.88 -7.44 -9.73
N LEU A 33 2.42 -7.81 -8.56
CA LEU A 33 1.63 -8.01 -7.35
C LEU A 33 0.98 -6.71 -6.87
N ALA A 34 1.74 -5.61 -6.83
CA ALA A 34 1.24 -4.30 -6.42
C ALA A 34 0.16 -3.78 -7.39
N ASP A 35 0.37 -3.93 -8.70
CA ASP A 35 -0.57 -3.53 -9.75
C ASP A 35 -1.87 -4.32 -9.67
N GLN A 36 -1.77 -5.65 -9.53
CA GLN A 36 -2.94 -6.52 -9.41
C GLN A 36 -3.77 -6.16 -8.18
N TRP A 37 -3.12 -5.98 -7.02
CA TRP A 37 -3.81 -5.59 -5.79
C TRP A 37 -4.45 -4.19 -5.90
N SER A 38 -3.75 -3.21 -6.46
CA SER A 38 -4.26 -1.84 -6.64
C SER A 38 -5.51 -1.82 -7.55
N LYS A 39 -5.48 -2.60 -8.63
CA LYS A 39 -6.59 -2.77 -9.55
C LYS A 39 -7.80 -3.43 -8.89
N ASP A 40 -7.58 -4.50 -8.12
CA ASP A 40 -8.66 -5.23 -7.43
C ASP A 40 -9.31 -4.38 -6.33
N THR A 41 -8.49 -3.62 -5.61
CA THR A 41 -8.93 -2.71 -4.54
C THR A 41 -9.58 -1.44 -5.09
N LYS A 42 -9.33 -1.11 -6.37
CA LYS A 42 -9.74 0.14 -7.03
C LYS A 42 -9.35 1.37 -6.22
N ALA A 43 -8.17 1.34 -5.60
CA ALA A 43 -7.65 2.42 -4.78
C ALA A 43 -7.32 3.62 -5.67
N GLU A 44 -7.90 4.79 -5.38
CA GLU A 44 -7.56 6.06 -6.03
C GLU A 44 -6.50 6.84 -5.26
N VAL A 45 -6.57 6.76 -3.93
CA VAL A 45 -5.67 7.46 -3.01
C VAL A 45 -5.19 6.46 -1.98
N ILE A 46 -3.88 6.44 -1.76
CA ILE A 46 -3.21 5.66 -0.73
C ILE A 46 -2.43 6.66 0.13
N SER A 47 -2.79 6.77 1.41
CA SER A 47 -2.15 7.69 2.37
C SER A 47 -1.60 6.90 3.55
N PRO A 48 -0.27 6.77 3.68
CA PRO A 48 0.36 6.16 4.86
C PRO A 48 -0.03 6.90 6.13
N HIS A 49 -0.15 6.16 7.22
CA HIS A 49 -0.29 6.76 8.55
C HIS A 49 1.08 7.23 9.01
N THR A 50 1.11 8.37 9.68
CA THR A 50 2.31 8.96 10.24
C THR A 50 2.03 9.47 11.64
N ASP A 51 3.07 9.52 12.47
CA ASP A 51 2.99 10.14 13.78
C ASP A 51 2.93 11.68 13.69
N ILE A 52 2.89 12.34 14.85
CA ILE A 52 2.84 13.81 14.94
C ILE A 52 4.09 14.51 14.37
N GLU A 53 5.20 13.80 14.23
CA GLU A 53 6.45 14.29 13.64
C GLU A 53 6.54 13.97 12.15
N GLY A 54 5.56 13.25 11.60
CA GLY A 54 5.49 12.86 10.21
C GLY A 54 6.26 11.58 9.88
N ASN A 55 6.71 10.82 10.89
CA ASN A 55 7.41 9.57 10.66
C ASN A 55 6.42 8.42 10.47
N MET A 56 6.77 7.49 9.58
CA MET A 56 6.11 6.19 9.48
C MET A 56 6.52 5.33 10.69
N GLN A 57 5.61 4.45 11.12
CA GLN A 57 5.81 3.54 12.25
C GLN A 57 5.57 2.10 11.79
N PRO A 58 6.44 1.60 10.89
CA PRO A 58 6.20 0.33 10.24
C PRO A 58 6.31 -0.83 11.22
N TYR A 59 5.58 -1.91 10.93
CA TYR A 59 5.55 -3.10 11.76
C TYR A 59 5.46 -4.37 10.92
N PHE A 60 5.89 -5.50 11.46
CA PHE A 60 5.83 -6.78 10.75
C PHE A 60 4.45 -7.43 10.88
N THR A 61 3.92 -8.00 9.79
CA THR A 61 2.69 -8.80 9.78
C THR A 61 2.85 -10.07 8.95
N HIS A 62 2.15 -11.13 9.38
CA HIS A 62 2.00 -12.35 8.58
C HIS A 62 0.89 -12.27 7.52
N VAL A 63 0.10 -11.20 7.53
CA VAL A 63 -1.06 -11.00 6.67
C VAL A 63 -1.05 -9.57 6.08
N PRO A 64 -0.09 -9.24 5.20
CA PRO A 64 -0.12 -7.97 4.47
C PRO A 64 -1.29 -7.94 3.48
N ALA A 65 -1.59 -6.76 2.94
CA ALA A 65 -2.64 -6.60 1.93
C ALA A 65 -2.38 -7.44 0.67
N PHE A 66 -1.11 -7.67 0.32
CA PHE A 66 -0.66 -8.54 -0.75
C PHE A 66 0.78 -9.01 -0.51
N GLY A 67 1.20 -10.04 -1.25
CA GLY A 67 2.55 -10.61 -1.15
C GLY A 67 2.74 -11.51 0.07
N LEU A 68 4.01 -11.69 0.46
CA LEU A 68 4.43 -12.54 1.58
C LEU A 68 4.52 -11.76 2.89
N PRO A 69 4.50 -12.43 4.07
CA PRO A 69 4.76 -11.83 5.38
C PRO A 69 5.95 -10.87 5.35
N THR A 70 5.71 -9.62 5.76
CA THR A 70 6.68 -8.53 5.60
C THR A 70 6.37 -7.36 6.53
N GLU A 71 7.24 -6.36 6.49
CA GLU A 71 7.03 -5.06 7.12
C GLU A 71 5.97 -4.25 6.35
N VAL A 72 5.02 -3.68 7.07
CA VAL A 72 3.90 -2.91 6.53
C VAL A 72 3.74 -1.58 7.25
N GLU A 73 3.06 -0.65 6.58
CA GLU A 73 2.51 0.57 7.18
C GLU A 73 0.99 0.57 6.96
N ASP A 74 0.24 0.99 7.98
CA ASP A 74 -1.20 1.14 7.84
C ASP A 74 -1.48 2.33 6.92
N CYS A 75 -2.24 2.11 5.85
CA CYS A 75 -2.59 3.16 4.90
C CYS A 75 -4.09 3.37 4.87
N THR A 76 -4.52 4.64 4.92
CA THR A 76 -5.88 5.02 4.56
C THR A 76 -6.03 4.99 3.05
N LEU A 77 -7.01 4.23 2.56
CA LEU A 77 -7.36 4.17 1.14
C LEU A 77 -8.69 4.88 0.88
N ILE A 78 -8.79 5.52 -0.28
CA ILE A 78 -10.06 5.94 -0.89
C ILE A 78 -10.27 5.10 -2.14
N CYS A 79 -11.27 4.22 -2.12
CA CYS A 79 -11.54 3.26 -3.17
C CYS A 79 -12.83 3.59 -3.93
N ARG A 80 -12.89 3.24 -5.22
CA ARG A 80 -14.14 3.24 -5.98
C ARG A 80 -14.94 1.98 -5.70
N GLU A 81 -16.26 2.12 -5.68
CA GLU A 81 -17.17 0.96 -5.72
C GLU A 81 -17.10 0.19 -7.06
#